data_AF-A0A2J0M4I8-F1
#
_entry.id   AF-A0A2J0M4I8-F1
#
_cell.length_a   1.000
_cell.length_b   1.000
_cell.length_c   1.000
_cell.angle_alpha   90.00
_cell.angle_beta   90.00
_cell.angle_gamma   90.00
#
_symmetry.space_group_name_H-M   'P 1'
#
loop_
_entity.id
_entity.type
_entity.pdbx_description
1 polymer ?
#
loop_
_entity_poly.entity_id
_entity_poly.type
_entity_poly.pdbx_seq_one_letter_code
_entity_poly.pdbx_strand_id
1 'polypeptide(L)'
;MLEKQVFSIDKIEPREIVQEMKESYIDYAMSVIVSRALPDVRDGLKPVQRRILYAMKDEGLTHTAKFRKSANVIGVVLGRYHPHGDTAVYDAMVRMAQDFSLRYPLVQGQGNFGCFTKDTKVRLTDGRDLSFGELVEEDMTGKKNYAYSVTENGEIAITKIKNPRLTRKETEIIEVILDNGERIECTPNHRFMLKDGTYKEAQYLKSGNSLMPLYLRFSTIEDDSNAVGYQMVFQPRLNLWNFVHVLADKWNLRHRKYLKSQGRIRHHLDFNKLNNNPDNIMRMNWKEHWQNHYRFTSLKHRTDESYRIKLAEGRKKFWENQANRDDYSLRMRRRNLMNWQKASYREKMREFLSRVNKRYALEHP
;
A
#
# COMPACT_ATOMS: atom_id res chain seq x y z
N MET A 1 -0.44 62.24 51.35
CA MET A 1 0.55 62.10 50.25
C MET A 1 1.10 60.70 50.35
N LEU A 2 0.87 59.83 49.36
CA LEU A 2 1.38 58.47 49.34
C LEU A 2 2.80 58.50 48.77
N GLU A 3 3.80 58.21 49.62
CA GLU A 3 5.18 58.02 49.19
C GLU A 3 5.27 56.81 48.27
N LYS A 4 5.66 57.03 47.02
CA LYS A 4 6.03 55.94 46.10
C LYS A 4 7.36 55.37 46.57
N GLN A 5 7.33 54.17 47.16
CA GLN A 5 8.51 53.32 47.30
C GLN A 5 9.02 52.96 45.90
N VAL A 6 10.11 53.61 45.49
CA VAL A 6 10.85 53.27 44.28
C VAL A 6 11.77 52.11 44.66
N PHE A 7 11.42 50.90 44.25
CA PHE A 7 12.34 49.76 44.32
C PHE A 7 13.52 50.04 43.38
N SER A 8 14.74 50.11 43.91
CA SER A 8 15.95 50.14 43.09
C SER A 8 16.12 48.78 42.43
N ILE A 9 15.88 48.70 41.13
CA ILE A 9 16.25 47.54 40.33
C ILE A 9 17.79 47.48 40.38
N ASP A 10 18.34 46.34 40.81
CA ASP A 10 19.78 46.11 40.85
C ASP A 10 20.47 46.47 39.52
N LYS A 11 21.75 46.82 39.62
CA LYS A 11 22.65 47.29 38.56
C LYS A 11 22.41 46.58 37.21
N ILE A 12 21.90 47.33 36.22
CA ILE A 12 21.73 46.84 34.84
C ILE A 12 23.10 46.87 34.15
N GLU A 13 23.64 45.70 33.81
CA GLU A 13 24.89 45.59 33.05
C GLU A 13 24.61 45.38 31.55
N PRO A 14 25.27 46.11 30.65
CA PRO A 14 25.11 45.93 29.21
C PRO A 14 25.69 44.58 28.78
N ARG A 15 24.91 43.81 28.01
CA ARG A 15 25.34 42.53 27.43
C ARG A 15 25.50 42.64 25.92
N GLU A 16 26.63 42.17 25.41
CA GLU A 16 26.93 42.20 23.98
C GLU A 16 26.14 41.11 23.24
N ILE A 17 25.56 41.47 22.09
CA ILE A 17 24.59 40.62 21.38
C ILE A 17 25.23 39.37 20.78
N VAL A 18 26.44 39.47 20.24
CA VAL A 18 27.16 38.32 19.65
C VAL A 18 27.50 37.30 20.74
N GLN A 19 27.92 37.77 21.92
CA GLN A 19 28.21 36.93 23.08
C GLN A 19 26.96 36.25 23.62
N GLU A 20 25.88 36.99 23.85
CA GLU A 20 24.58 36.42 24.27
C GLU A 20 24.10 35.36 23.28
N MET A 21 24.10 35.68 21.99
CA MET A 21 23.66 34.73 20.96
C MET A 21 24.49 33.46 20.94
N LYS A 22 25.82 33.57 21.07
CA LYS A 22 26.73 32.41 21.07
C LYS A 22 26.49 31.52 22.29
N GLU A 23 26.38 32.11 23.48
CA GLU A 23 26.14 31.38 24.73
C GLU A 23 24.77 30.71 24.72
N SER A 24 23.70 31.46 24.45
CA SER A 24 22.33 30.91 24.38
C SER A 24 22.17 29.83 23.31
N TYR A 25 22.82 29.98 22.15
CA TYR A 25 22.79 28.95 21.11
C TYR A 25 23.49 27.66 21.55
N ILE A 26 24.68 27.77 22.15
CA ILE A 26 25.46 26.61 22.62
C ILE A 26 24.71 25.89 23.76
N ASP A 27 24.16 26.63 24.71
CA ASP A 27 23.42 26.06 25.85
C ASP A 27 22.17 25.31 25.37
N TYR A 28 21.40 25.92 24.47
CA TYR A 28 20.25 25.26 23.89
C TYR A 28 20.66 24.01 23.09
N ALA A 29 21.67 24.12 22.21
CA ALA A 29 22.15 23.01 21.40
C ALA A 29 22.64 21.84 22.26
N MET A 30 23.42 22.13 23.30
CA MET A 30 23.92 21.11 24.23
C MET A 30 22.77 20.42 24.97
N SER A 31 21.78 21.20 25.45
CA SER A 31 20.60 20.64 26.11
C SER A 31 19.81 19.69 25.20
N VAL A 32 19.69 20.02 23.91
CA VAL A 32 19.00 19.19 22.92
C VAL A 32 19.78 17.91 22.65
N ILE A 33 21.09 18.00 22.44
CA ILE A 33 21.96 16.86 22.14
C ILE A 33 21.95 15.86 23.30
N VAL A 34 22.20 16.34 24.51
CA VAL A 34 22.40 15.48 25.69
C VAL A 34 21.08 14.98 26.28
N SER A 35 20.06 15.84 26.35
CA SER A 35 18.87 15.59 27.17
C SER A 35 17.56 15.45 26.36
N ARG A 36 17.62 15.38 25.02
CA ARG A 36 16.41 15.25 24.20
C ARG A 36 16.56 14.35 22.99
N ALA A 37 17.53 14.62 22.13
CA ALA A 37 17.59 14.09 20.77
C ALA A 37 18.23 12.69 20.71
N LEU A 38 19.36 12.50 21.38
CA LEU A 38 20.14 11.28 21.31
C LEU A 38 19.79 10.29 22.44
N PRO A 39 19.75 8.98 22.15
CA PRO A 39 19.65 7.95 23.19
C PRO A 39 20.98 7.74 23.91
N ASP A 40 20.94 7.25 25.14
CA ASP A 40 22.14 6.80 25.86
C ASP A 40 22.60 5.45 25.30
N VAL A 41 23.91 5.25 25.15
CA VAL A 41 24.49 4.03 24.56
C VAL A 41 24.24 2.78 25.42
N ARG A 42 24.06 2.94 26.74
CA ARG A 42 23.93 1.82 27.68
C ARG A 42 22.56 1.16 27.63
N ASP A 43 21.51 1.95 27.42
CA ASP A 43 20.12 1.47 27.41
C ASP A 43 19.38 1.71 26.09
N GLY A 44 19.93 2.50 25.18
CA GLY A 44 19.31 2.85 23.90
C GLY A 44 18.09 3.76 24.02
N LEU A 45 17.84 4.36 25.19
CA LEU A 45 16.62 5.14 25.46
C LEU A 45 16.88 6.65 25.45
N LYS A 46 15.93 7.39 24.89
CA LYS A 46 15.84 8.85 25.07
C LYS A 46 15.29 9.18 26.45
N PRO A 47 15.57 10.38 27.01
CA PRO A 47 15.10 10.76 28.34
C PRO A 47 13.58 10.64 28.55
N VAL A 48 12.75 10.97 27.55
CA VAL A 48 11.29 10.82 27.65
C VAL A 48 10.86 9.36 27.80
N GLN A 49 11.46 8.45 27.03
CA GLN A 49 11.15 7.02 27.06
C GLN A 49 11.56 6.42 28.41
N ARG A 50 12.76 6.78 28.90
CA ARG A 50 13.26 6.34 30.20
C ARG A 50 12.34 6.79 31.35
N ARG A 51 11.90 8.05 31.34
CA ARG A 51 10.98 8.60 32.34
C ARG A 51 9.61 7.89 32.33
N ILE A 52 9.07 7.58 31.16
CA ILE A 52 7.82 6.82 31.04
C ILE A 52 7.97 5.43 31.67
N LEU A 53 9.00 4.67 31.28
CA LEU A 53 9.20 3.32 31.80
C LEU A 53 9.49 3.32 33.31
N TYR A 54 10.24 4.31 33.79
CA TYR A 54 10.51 4.47 35.22
C TYR A 54 9.23 4.79 36.00
N ALA A 55 8.41 5.73 35.52
CA ALA A 55 7.13 6.04 36.15
C ALA A 55 6.18 4.84 36.15
N MET A 56 6.13 4.06 35.06
CA MET A 56 5.33 2.82 35.02
C MET A 56 5.81 1.80 36.04
N LYS A 57 7.14 1.65 36.23
CA LYS A 57 7.72 0.79 37.26
C LYS A 57 7.37 1.27 38.68
N ASP A 58 7.51 2.56 38.94
CA ASP A 58 7.22 3.22 40.22
C ASP A 58 5.75 3.05 40.63
N GLU A 59 4.83 3.15 39.66
CA GLU A 59 3.39 2.92 39.85
C GLU A 59 2.99 1.43 39.84
N GLY A 60 3.97 0.51 39.80
CA GLY A 60 3.72 -0.94 39.84
C GLY A 60 3.04 -1.52 38.60
N LEU A 61 3.11 -0.83 37.44
CA LEU A 61 2.54 -1.26 36.17
C LEU A 61 3.42 -2.30 35.48
N THR A 62 3.57 -3.44 36.14
CA THR A 62 4.26 -4.62 35.61
C THR A 62 3.37 -5.40 34.62
N HIS A 63 3.93 -6.38 33.92
CA HIS A 63 3.23 -7.18 32.92
C HIS A 63 2.02 -7.98 33.48
N THR A 64 1.96 -8.22 34.79
CA THR A 64 0.83 -8.88 35.46
C THR A 64 -0.24 -7.90 35.96
N ALA A 65 0.06 -6.60 35.97
CA ALA A 65 -0.86 -5.58 36.45
C ALA A 65 -2.02 -5.35 35.47
N LYS A 66 -3.17 -4.92 36.00
CA LYS A 66 -4.31 -4.50 35.17
C LYS A 66 -3.95 -3.24 34.38
N PHE A 67 -4.43 -3.15 33.13
CA PHE A 67 -4.28 -1.95 32.31
C PHE A 67 -4.83 -0.71 33.04
N ARG A 68 -4.05 0.37 33.01
CA ARG A 68 -4.44 1.70 33.52
C ARG A 68 -4.65 2.66 32.36
N LYS A 69 -5.46 3.70 32.60
CA LYS A 69 -5.67 4.78 31.62
C LYS A 69 -4.34 5.46 31.32
N SER A 70 -4.04 5.68 30.03
CA SER A 70 -2.84 6.38 29.58
C SER A 70 -2.68 7.76 30.23
N ALA A 71 -3.79 8.49 30.43
CA ALA A 71 -3.81 9.78 31.11
C ALA A 71 -3.21 9.74 32.52
N ASN A 72 -3.41 8.65 33.27
CA ASN A 72 -2.86 8.50 34.61
C ASN A 72 -1.33 8.39 34.56
N VAL A 73 -0.82 7.56 33.65
CA VAL A 73 0.64 7.38 33.46
C VAL A 73 1.29 8.68 33.03
N ILE A 74 0.67 9.38 32.07
CA ILE A 74 1.15 10.70 31.61
C ILE A 74 1.16 11.69 32.76
N GLY A 75 0.09 11.77 33.55
CA GLY A 75 0.00 12.66 34.71
C GLY A 75 1.12 12.44 35.73
N VAL A 76 1.44 11.18 36.04
CA VAL A 76 2.57 10.84 36.93
C VAL A 76 3.91 11.23 36.31
N VAL A 77 4.12 10.95 35.02
CA VAL A 77 5.36 11.33 34.31
C VAL A 77 5.56 12.83 34.35
N LEU A 78 4.53 13.61 34.07
CA LEU A 78 4.59 15.07 34.09
C LEU A 78 4.82 15.62 35.49
N GLY A 79 4.09 15.11 36.47
CA GLY A 79 4.15 15.59 37.85
C GLY A 79 5.48 15.30 38.55
N ARG A 80 6.13 14.17 38.23
CA ARG A 80 7.34 13.73 38.94
C ARG A 80 8.62 13.84 38.13
N TYR A 81 8.58 13.67 36.81
CA TYR A 81 9.78 13.33 36.03
C TYR A 81 10.01 14.18 34.76
N HIS A 82 8.98 14.76 34.16
CA HIS A 82 9.07 15.38 32.82
C HIS A 82 8.32 16.73 32.75
N PRO A 83 9.02 17.87 32.92
CA PRO A 83 8.39 19.20 32.97
C PRO A 83 8.13 19.79 31.57
N HIS A 84 7.60 18.98 30.64
CA HIS A 84 7.27 19.39 29.27
C HIS A 84 5.87 18.91 28.88
N GLY A 85 5.39 19.24 27.68
CA GLY A 85 4.02 18.96 27.26
C GLY A 85 3.61 17.48 27.33
N ASP A 86 2.35 17.26 27.73
CA ASP A 86 1.68 15.96 27.81
C ASP A 86 1.68 15.19 26.48
N THR A 87 1.53 15.92 25.38
CA THR A 87 1.45 15.38 24.01
C THR A 87 2.74 14.63 23.65
N ALA A 88 3.90 15.18 23.99
CA ALA A 88 5.19 14.55 23.71
C ALA A 88 5.38 13.24 24.49
N VAL A 89 4.90 13.20 25.74
CA VAL A 89 4.92 12.01 26.59
C VAL A 89 3.97 10.95 26.05
N TYR A 90 2.75 11.35 25.67
CA TYR A 90 1.76 10.46 25.08
C TYR A 90 2.28 9.83 23.80
N ASP A 91 2.71 10.63 22.81
CA ASP A 91 3.17 10.13 21.52
C ASP A 91 4.37 9.18 21.69
N ALA A 92 5.30 9.47 22.62
CA ALA A 92 6.40 8.57 22.94
C ALA A 92 5.92 7.24 23.52
N MET A 93 4.95 7.26 24.44
CA MET A 93 4.36 6.05 25.03
C MET A 93 3.59 5.23 24.00
N VAL A 94 2.80 5.89 23.13
CA VAL A 94 2.08 5.24 22.03
C VAL A 94 3.05 4.54 21.09
N ARG A 95 4.13 5.21 20.69
CA ARG A 95 5.16 4.62 19.82
C ARG A 95 5.82 3.40 20.44
N MET A 96 6.06 3.41 21.75
CA MET A 96 6.61 2.26 22.49
C MET A 96 5.65 1.07 22.58
N ALA A 97 4.36 1.27 22.33
CA ALA A 97 3.34 0.23 22.33
C ALA A 97 3.00 -0.32 20.93
N GLN A 98 3.51 0.29 19.86
CA GLN A 98 3.24 -0.12 18.48
C GLN A 98 4.24 -1.18 18.01
N ASP A 99 3.73 -2.38 17.73
CA ASP A 99 4.49 -3.55 17.24
C ASP A 99 5.13 -3.37 15.85
N PHE A 100 4.65 -2.40 15.07
CA PHE A 100 5.23 -2.02 13.79
C PHE A 100 6.28 -0.90 13.91
N SER A 101 6.31 -0.14 15.01
CA SER A 101 7.30 0.94 15.20
C SER A 101 8.58 0.44 15.87
N LEU A 102 8.46 -0.51 16.79
CA LEU A 102 9.58 -1.13 17.48
C LEU A 102 9.63 -2.62 17.18
N ARG A 103 10.84 -3.15 16.97
CA ARG A 103 11.04 -4.60 16.85
C ARG A 103 10.58 -5.35 18.10
N TYR A 104 10.78 -4.74 19.27
CA TYR A 104 10.35 -5.23 20.57
C TYR A 104 9.65 -4.08 21.31
N PRO A 105 8.30 -4.07 21.34
CA PRO A 105 7.54 -3.08 22.10
C PRO A 105 7.91 -3.12 23.58
N LEU A 106 8.06 -1.94 24.18
CA LEU A 106 8.41 -1.79 25.59
C LEU A 106 7.18 -1.55 26.47
N VAL A 107 6.06 -1.15 25.87
CA VAL A 107 4.80 -0.89 26.57
C VAL A 107 3.73 -1.79 25.97
N GLN A 108 2.93 -2.45 26.81
CA GLN A 108 1.75 -3.17 26.35
C GLN A 108 0.56 -2.23 26.39
N GLY A 109 0.03 -1.87 25.22
CA GLY A 109 -1.17 -1.04 25.10
C GLY A 109 -2.44 -1.88 24.97
N GLN A 110 -3.54 -1.41 25.57
CA GLN A 110 -4.90 -1.90 25.33
C GLN A 110 -5.78 -0.77 24.78
N GLY A 111 -6.24 -0.91 23.54
CA GLY A 111 -7.09 0.08 22.86
C GLY A 111 -6.72 0.27 21.39
N ASN A 112 -7.39 1.22 20.73
CA ASN A 112 -7.06 1.65 19.37
C ASN A 112 -6.87 3.17 19.31
N PHE A 113 -5.94 3.62 18.46
CA PHE A 113 -5.57 5.02 18.27
C PHE A 113 -6.38 5.62 17.11
N GLY A 114 -7.69 5.80 17.33
CA GLY A 114 -8.66 6.28 16.34
C GLY A 114 -9.31 5.15 15.52
N CYS A 115 -10.59 5.28 15.14
CA CYS A 115 -11.39 4.25 14.46
C CYS A 115 -12.39 4.85 13.46
N PHE A 116 -12.77 4.05 12.46
CA PHE A 116 -13.89 4.32 11.55
C PHE A 116 -15.14 3.55 11.99
N THR A 117 -16.29 3.90 11.42
CA THR A 117 -17.54 3.15 11.62
C THR A 117 -17.53 1.82 10.88
N LYS A 118 -18.42 0.90 11.27
CA LYS A 118 -18.55 -0.44 10.68
C LYS A 118 -18.77 -0.38 9.17
N ASP A 119 -19.55 0.59 8.70
CA ASP A 119 -20.00 0.70 7.32
C ASP A 119 -18.98 1.41 6.41
N THR A 120 -17.91 1.96 6.99
CA THR A 120 -16.83 2.57 6.21
C THR A 120 -16.15 1.52 5.33
N LYS A 121 -16.13 1.79 4.02
CA LYS A 121 -15.57 0.88 3.01
C LYS A 121 -14.08 1.12 2.81
N VAL A 122 -13.35 0.02 2.60
CA VAL A 122 -11.91 -0.01 2.32
C VAL A 122 -11.69 -0.62 0.95
N ARG A 123 -11.00 0.12 0.08
CA ARG A 123 -10.58 -0.37 -1.24
C ARG A 123 -9.46 -1.41 -1.08
N LEU A 124 -9.74 -2.63 -1.52
CA LEU A 124 -8.79 -3.74 -1.49
C LEU A 124 -7.98 -3.85 -2.78
N THR A 125 -6.87 -4.59 -2.70
CA THR A 125 -5.98 -4.80 -3.86
C THR A 125 -6.53 -5.79 -4.88
N ASP A 126 -7.53 -6.59 -4.53
CA ASP A 126 -8.25 -7.48 -5.45
C ASP A 126 -9.36 -6.78 -6.25
N GLY A 127 -9.55 -5.47 -6.04
CA GLY A 127 -10.54 -4.64 -6.72
C GLY A 127 -11.89 -4.55 -6.00
N ARG A 128 -12.08 -5.26 -4.89
CA ARG A 128 -13.30 -5.17 -4.07
C ARG A 128 -13.26 -3.97 -3.12
N ASP A 129 -14.45 -3.48 -2.76
CA ASP A 129 -14.67 -2.56 -1.66
C ASP A 129 -15.40 -3.30 -0.56
N LEU A 130 -14.77 -3.47 0.61
CA LEU A 130 -15.40 -4.11 1.77
C LEU A 130 -15.51 -3.11 2.93
N SER A 131 -16.66 -3.13 3.59
CA SER A 131 -16.85 -2.46 4.88
C SER A 131 -15.95 -3.05 5.96
N PHE A 132 -15.69 -2.30 7.03
CA PHE A 132 -15.00 -2.84 8.19
C PHE A 132 -15.74 -4.04 8.80
N GLY A 133 -17.08 -4.06 8.75
CA GLY A 133 -17.89 -5.21 9.16
C GLY A 133 -17.55 -6.48 8.36
N GLU A 134 -17.58 -6.39 7.03
CA GLU A 134 -17.25 -7.52 6.14
C GLU A 134 -15.78 -7.95 6.28
N LEU A 135 -14.86 -7.00 6.52
CA LEU A 135 -13.45 -7.33 6.77
C LEU A 135 -13.25 -8.15 8.04
N VAL A 136 -14.02 -7.86 9.09
CA VAL A 136 -14.00 -8.65 10.35
C VAL A 136 -14.51 -10.06 10.08
N GLU A 137 -15.62 -10.19 9.35
CA GLU A 137 -16.19 -11.49 8.98
C GLU A 137 -15.21 -12.32 8.13
N GLU A 138 -14.59 -11.72 7.12
CA GLU A 138 -13.59 -12.41 6.30
C GLU A 138 -12.35 -12.81 7.12
N ASP A 139 -11.86 -11.97 8.04
CA ASP A 139 -10.72 -12.30 8.90
C ASP A 139 -11.03 -13.47 9.85
N MET A 140 -12.27 -13.56 10.36
CA MET A 140 -12.74 -14.70 11.16
C MET A 140 -12.72 -16.02 10.39
N THR A 141 -12.94 -15.99 9.06
CA THR A 141 -12.80 -17.18 8.20
C THR A 141 -11.33 -17.51 7.85
N GLY A 142 -10.37 -16.73 8.35
CA GLY A 142 -8.95 -16.88 8.05
C GLY A 142 -8.53 -16.29 6.69
N LYS A 143 -9.43 -15.58 6.00
CA LYS A 143 -9.15 -14.98 4.70
C LYS A 143 -8.24 -13.76 4.88
N LYS A 144 -7.18 -13.71 4.07
CA LYS A 144 -6.19 -12.62 4.11
C LYS A 144 -6.59 -11.52 3.14
N ASN A 145 -6.83 -10.33 3.67
CA ASN A 145 -7.11 -9.14 2.88
C ASN A 145 -5.92 -8.16 2.87
N TYR A 146 -5.80 -7.42 1.78
CA TYR A 146 -4.69 -6.52 1.51
C TYR A 146 -5.20 -5.16 1.03
N ALA A 147 -4.59 -4.09 1.52
CA ALA A 147 -4.97 -2.71 1.24
C ALA A 147 -3.76 -1.84 0.92
N TYR A 148 -4.02 -0.61 0.51
CA TYR A 148 -3.02 0.41 0.24
C TYR A 148 -2.63 1.12 1.53
N SER A 149 -1.35 1.37 1.71
CA SER A 149 -0.79 2.08 2.87
C SER A 149 0.39 2.93 2.42
N VAL A 150 0.76 3.93 3.21
CA VAL A 150 1.89 4.81 2.93
C VAL A 150 3.09 4.35 3.75
N THR A 151 4.22 4.14 3.09
CA THR A 151 5.49 3.78 3.73
C THR A 151 6.11 4.97 4.44
N GLU A 152 7.12 4.73 5.28
CA GLU A 152 7.89 5.80 5.94
C GLU A 152 8.51 6.81 4.95
N ASN A 153 8.78 6.34 3.73
CA ASN A 153 9.30 7.17 2.65
C ASN A 153 8.20 7.99 1.95
N GLY A 154 6.93 7.87 2.31
CA GLY A 154 5.82 8.55 1.63
C GLY A 154 5.37 7.88 0.31
N GLU A 155 5.84 6.67 0.02
CA GLU A 155 5.39 5.89 -1.13
C GLU A 155 4.20 5.01 -0.76
N ILE A 156 3.22 4.90 -1.66
CA ILE A 156 2.11 3.97 -1.55
C ILE A 156 2.62 2.54 -1.78
N ALA A 157 2.34 1.66 -0.83
CA ALA A 157 2.64 0.25 -0.89
C ALA A 157 1.42 -0.59 -0.50
N ILE A 158 1.43 -1.85 -0.91
CA ILE A 158 0.46 -2.83 -0.44
C ILE A 158 0.88 -3.31 0.96
N THR A 159 -0.11 -3.47 1.85
CA THR A 159 0.08 -4.10 3.15
C THR A 159 -1.06 -5.07 3.45
N LYS A 160 -0.78 -6.03 4.34
CA LYS A 160 -1.81 -6.96 4.83
C LYS A 160 -2.65 -6.25 5.89
N ILE A 161 -3.97 -6.34 5.80
CA ILE A 161 -4.87 -5.93 6.88
C ILE A 161 -4.66 -6.90 8.05
N LYS A 162 -4.49 -6.36 9.26
CA LYS A 162 -4.22 -7.15 10.47
C LYS A 162 -5.29 -6.88 11.52
N ASN A 163 -5.83 -7.95 12.09
CA ASN A 163 -6.72 -7.94 13.25
C ASN A 163 -7.88 -6.91 13.15
N PRO A 164 -8.62 -6.85 12.01
CA PRO A 164 -9.83 -6.03 11.93
C PRO A 164 -10.79 -6.49 13.03
N ARG A 165 -11.27 -5.56 13.85
CA ARG A 165 -12.16 -5.87 14.97
C ARG A 165 -12.97 -4.65 15.38
N LEU A 166 -14.11 -4.90 16.01
CA LEU A 166 -14.82 -3.86 16.75
C LEU A 166 -13.98 -3.43 17.96
N THR A 167 -13.74 -2.14 18.10
CA THR A 167 -12.87 -1.59 19.16
C THR A 167 -13.67 -0.95 20.28
N ARG A 168 -14.77 -0.25 19.95
CA ARG A 168 -15.64 0.46 20.88
C ARG A 168 -17.08 0.42 20.36
N LYS A 169 -18.04 0.53 21.29
CA LYS A 169 -19.46 0.73 21.01
C LYS A 169 -19.87 2.10 21.55
N GLU A 170 -20.95 2.67 21.00
CA GLU A 170 -21.61 3.86 21.56
C GLU A 170 -20.63 5.00 21.87
N THR A 171 -19.73 5.28 20.94
CA THR A 171 -18.72 6.33 21.08
C THR A 171 -19.12 7.53 20.24
N GLU A 172 -18.78 8.73 20.71
CA GLU A 172 -18.90 9.95 19.93
C GLU A 172 -18.17 9.79 18.58
N ILE A 173 -18.87 10.14 17.51
CA ILE A 173 -18.37 10.11 16.14
C ILE A 173 -18.51 11.51 15.54
N ILE A 174 -17.64 11.80 14.57
CA ILE A 174 -17.73 12.99 13.76
C ILE A 174 -17.84 12.59 12.30
N GLU A 175 -18.55 13.43 11.53
CA GLU A 175 -18.68 13.30 10.09
C GLU A 175 -17.69 14.25 9.41
N VAL A 176 -16.80 13.71 8.59
CA VAL A 176 -15.89 14.48 7.72
C VAL A 176 -16.47 14.47 6.31
N ILE A 177 -16.81 15.64 5.80
CA ILE A 177 -17.33 15.82 4.44
C ILE A 177 -16.17 16.22 3.52
N LEU A 178 -15.96 15.42 2.48
CA LEU A 178 -14.93 15.65 1.47
C LEU A 178 -15.40 16.63 0.39
N ASP A 179 -14.45 17.13 -0.40
CA ASP A 179 -14.69 18.04 -1.53
C ASP A 179 -15.55 17.41 -2.64
N ASN A 180 -15.50 16.09 -2.79
CA ASN A 180 -16.34 15.32 -3.70
C ASN A 180 -17.75 15.01 -3.13
N GLY A 181 -18.07 15.48 -1.92
CA GLY A 181 -19.35 15.23 -1.23
C GLY A 181 -19.45 13.90 -0.50
N GLU A 182 -18.40 13.06 -0.52
CA GLU A 182 -18.35 11.83 0.27
C GLU A 182 -18.28 12.15 1.76
N ARG A 183 -18.88 11.27 2.57
CA ARG A 183 -18.97 11.40 4.03
C ARG A 183 -18.18 10.28 4.68
N ILE A 184 -17.31 10.63 5.62
CA ILE A 184 -16.52 9.67 6.39
C ILE A 184 -16.84 9.85 7.86
N GLU A 185 -17.36 8.80 8.48
CA GLU A 185 -17.66 8.79 9.90
C GLU A 185 -16.54 8.11 10.69
N CYS A 186 -16.01 8.82 11.69
CA CYS A 186 -14.90 8.33 12.49
C CYS A 186 -14.91 8.91 13.92
N THR A 187 -14.12 8.32 14.81
CA THR A 187 -13.92 8.87 16.16
C THR A 187 -13.17 10.22 16.10
N PRO A 188 -13.44 11.19 16.99
CA PRO A 188 -12.79 12.51 17.02
C PRO A 188 -11.25 12.49 16.90
N ASN A 189 -10.60 11.52 17.54
CA ASN A 189 -9.15 11.35 17.56
C ASN A 189 -8.58 10.54 16.38
N HIS A 190 -9.40 10.20 15.37
CA HIS A 190 -8.92 9.51 14.17
C HIS A 190 -8.00 10.44 13.38
N ARG A 191 -6.79 10.00 13.03
CA ARG A 191 -5.81 10.84 12.32
C ARG A 191 -5.89 10.64 10.82
N PHE A 192 -6.20 11.69 10.09
CA PHE A 192 -6.11 11.74 8.63
C PHE A 192 -4.73 12.26 8.20
N MET A 193 -4.16 11.65 7.16
CA MET A 193 -2.97 12.18 6.50
C MET A 193 -3.38 13.36 5.60
N LEU A 194 -2.70 14.49 5.74
CA LEU A 194 -2.81 15.64 4.86
C LEU A 194 -1.90 15.48 3.63
N LYS A 195 -2.14 16.29 2.60
CA LYS A 195 -1.38 16.24 1.33
C LYS A 195 0.12 16.56 1.51
N ASP A 196 0.49 17.26 2.57
CA ASP A 196 1.89 17.54 2.95
C ASP A 196 2.57 16.37 3.69
N GLY A 197 1.82 15.28 3.95
CA GLY A 197 2.29 14.08 4.66
C GLY A 197 2.17 14.16 6.18
N THR A 198 1.74 15.30 6.74
CA THR A 198 1.46 15.43 8.17
C THR A 198 0.14 14.73 8.51
N TYR A 199 -0.07 14.43 9.80
CA TYR A 199 -1.30 13.84 10.29
C TYR A 199 -2.05 14.82 11.17
N LYS A 200 -3.37 14.85 11.02
CA LYS A 200 -4.25 15.69 11.84
C LYS A 200 -5.44 14.88 12.32
N GLU A 201 -5.81 15.06 13.59
CA GLU A 201 -7.02 14.44 14.11
C GLU A 201 -8.27 15.02 13.46
N ALA A 202 -9.28 14.16 13.30
CA ALA A 202 -10.52 14.45 12.61
C ALA A 202 -11.23 15.67 13.23
N GLN A 203 -11.25 15.77 14.56
CA GLN A 203 -11.86 16.89 15.30
C GLN A 203 -11.19 18.26 15.04
N TYR A 204 -9.96 18.27 14.52
CA TYR A 204 -9.22 19.49 14.22
C TYR A 204 -9.16 19.78 12.72
N LEU A 205 -9.80 18.97 11.87
CA LEU A 205 -9.92 19.26 10.44
C LEU A 205 -10.77 20.52 10.23
N LYS A 206 -10.31 21.39 9.33
CA LYS A 206 -11.00 22.61 8.93
C LYS A 206 -11.11 22.67 7.41
N SER A 207 -12.08 23.43 6.91
CA SER A 207 -12.16 23.75 5.49
C SER A 207 -10.82 24.34 5.00
N GLY A 208 -10.33 23.86 3.86
CA GLY A 208 -9.00 24.15 3.32
C GLY A 208 -7.89 23.15 3.71
N ASN A 209 -8.14 22.20 4.64
CA ASN A 209 -7.21 21.10 4.87
C ASN A 209 -7.38 20.01 3.81
N SER A 210 -6.44 19.93 2.86
CA SER A 210 -6.43 18.88 1.84
C SER A 210 -5.93 17.55 2.43
N LEU A 211 -6.83 16.57 2.49
CA LEU A 211 -6.48 15.20 2.86
C LEU A 211 -5.68 14.54 1.73
N MET A 212 -4.90 13.51 2.06
CA MET A 212 -4.18 12.68 1.08
C MET A 212 -5.14 11.65 0.46
N PRO A 213 -5.48 11.74 -0.84
CA PRO A 213 -6.36 10.78 -1.49
C PRO A 213 -5.60 9.60 -2.09
N LEU A 214 -6.31 8.49 -2.31
CA LEU A 214 -5.81 7.35 -3.07
C LEU A 214 -6.27 7.46 -4.54
N TYR A 215 -5.38 7.84 -5.44
CA TYR A 215 -5.70 7.91 -6.87
C TYR A 215 -5.42 6.58 -7.57
N LEU A 216 -6.46 6.04 -8.21
CA LEU A 216 -6.44 4.81 -8.98
C LEU A 216 -6.93 5.07 -10.40
N ARG A 217 -6.30 4.42 -11.39
CA ARG A 217 -6.79 4.38 -12.77
C ARG A 217 -6.41 3.08 -13.45
N PHE A 218 -6.96 2.84 -14.64
CA PHE A 218 -6.49 1.77 -15.52
C PHE A 218 -5.41 2.29 -16.47
N SER A 219 -4.44 1.44 -16.77
CA SER A 219 -3.42 1.71 -17.78
C SER A 219 -4.01 1.75 -19.19
N THR A 220 -3.46 2.62 -20.03
CA THR A 220 -3.79 2.78 -21.44
C THR A 220 -2.68 2.20 -22.32
N ILE A 221 -2.86 2.26 -23.64
CA ILE A 221 -1.83 1.86 -24.63
C ILE A 221 -0.57 2.74 -24.51
N GLU A 222 -0.74 3.99 -24.08
CA GLU A 222 0.34 4.97 -23.89
C GLU A 222 1.23 4.62 -22.68
N ASP A 223 0.66 3.99 -21.65
CA ASP A 223 1.42 3.54 -20.48
C ASP A 223 2.28 2.30 -20.82
N ASP A 224 1.64 1.26 -21.37
CA ASP A 224 2.30 0.04 -21.83
C ASP A 224 1.33 -0.75 -22.73
N SER A 225 1.68 -0.89 -24.01
CA SER A 225 0.92 -1.67 -25.01
C SER A 225 0.66 -3.12 -24.60
N ASN A 226 1.50 -3.73 -23.75
CA ASN A 226 1.36 -5.10 -23.28
C ASN A 226 0.59 -5.22 -21.96
N ALA A 227 0.36 -4.10 -21.27
CA ALA A 227 -0.28 -4.08 -19.96
C ALA A 227 -1.50 -3.15 -19.93
N VAL A 228 -2.26 -3.07 -21.03
CA VAL A 228 -3.49 -2.26 -21.11
C VAL A 228 -4.58 -2.79 -20.16
N GLY A 229 -5.24 -1.87 -19.44
CA GLY A 229 -6.33 -2.16 -18.51
C GLY A 229 -5.89 -2.82 -17.21
N TYR A 230 -4.62 -2.70 -16.83
CA TYR A 230 -4.13 -3.07 -15.50
C TYR A 230 -4.38 -1.92 -14.52
N GLN A 231 -4.63 -2.27 -13.26
CA GLN A 231 -4.77 -1.28 -12.19
C GLN A 231 -3.43 -0.56 -11.97
N MET A 232 -3.48 0.77 -11.96
CA MET A 232 -2.38 1.65 -11.58
C MET A 232 -2.76 2.51 -10.37
N VAL A 233 -1.76 2.83 -9.56
CA VAL A 233 -1.87 3.74 -8.42
C VAL A 233 -0.87 4.87 -8.58
N PHE A 234 -1.29 6.09 -8.28
CA PHE A 234 -0.42 7.25 -8.34
C PHE A 234 0.50 7.28 -7.11
N GLN A 235 1.78 7.58 -7.31
CA GLN A 235 2.75 7.81 -6.24
C GLN A 235 2.96 9.32 -6.08
N PRO A 236 2.34 9.99 -5.07
CA PRO A 236 2.42 11.44 -4.94
C PRO A 236 3.85 11.95 -4.83
N ARG A 237 4.70 11.25 -4.06
CA ARG A 237 6.10 11.64 -3.87
C ARG A 237 6.95 11.52 -5.12
N LEU A 238 6.70 10.49 -5.93
CA LEU A 238 7.48 10.22 -7.16
C LEU A 238 6.87 10.87 -8.40
N ASN A 239 5.69 11.47 -8.27
CA ASN A 239 4.89 12.05 -9.34
C ASN A 239 4.75 11.11 -10.56
N LEU A 240 4.44 9.83 -10.30
CA LEU A 240 4.32 8.81 -11.36
C LEU A 240 3.23 7.79 -11.03
N TRP A 241 2.78 7.07 -12.06
CA TRP A 241 1.84 5.97 -11.93
C TRP A 241 2.59 4.64 -11.86
N ASN A 242 2.31 3.82 -10.84
CA ASN A 242 2.81 2.47 -10.74
C ASN A 242 1.70 1.45 -10.93
N PHE A 243 2.01 0.37 -11.65
CA PHE A 243 1.15 -0.80 -11.70
C PHE A 243 1.01 -1.45 -10.32
N VAL A 244 -0.23 -1.72 -9.90
CA VAL A 244 -0.52 -2.29 -8.57
C VAL A 244 0.05 -3.71 -8.42
N HIS A 245 0.01 -4.53 -9.48
CA HIS A 245 0.63 -5.87 -9.46
C HIS A 245 2.16 -5.83 -9.22
N VAL A 246 2.83 -4.73 -9.58
CA VAL A 246 4.26 -4.53 -9.27
C VAL A 246 4.44 -4.22 -7.79
N LEU A 247 3.51 -3.49 -7.16
CA LEU A 247 3.54 -3.27 -5.71
C LEU A 247 3.27 -4.55 -4.93
N ALA A 248 2.38 -5.41 -5.43
CA ALA A 248 2.10 -6.74 -4.86
C ALA A 248 3.34 -7.64 -4.93
N ASP A 249 4.03 -7.62 -6.07
CA ASP A 249 5.31 -8.30 -6.23
C ASP A 249 6.41 -7.76 -5.28
N LYS A 250 6.52 -6.43 -5.13
CA LYS A 250 7.41 -5.81 -4.14
C LYS A 250 7.08 -6.26 -2.72
N TRP A 251 5.80 -6.40 -2.37
CA TRP A 251 5.38 -6.93 -1.07
C TRP A 251 5.85 -8.37 -0.88
N ASN A 252 5.64 -9.25 -1.88
CA ASN A 252 6.07 -10.65 -1.82
C ASN A 252 7.60 -10.80 -1.66
N LEU A 253 8.38 -9.98 -2.37
CA LEU A 253 9.84 -9.95 -2.24
C LEU A 253 10.28 -9.55 -0.83
N ARG A 254 9.65 -8.52 -0.23
CA ARG A 254 9.95 -8.10 1.15
C ARG A 254 9.63 -9.18 2.18
N HIS A 255 8.57 -9.97 1.93
CA HIS A 255 8.14 -11.06 2.82
C HIS A 255 8.79 -12.42 2.45
N ARG A 256 9.78 -12.43 1.56
CA ARG A 256 10.52 -13.62 1.13
C ARG A 256 9.63 -14.76 0.64
N LYS A 257 8.49 -14.44 0.01
CA LYS A 257 7.59 -15.46 -0.59
C LYS A 257 8.24 -16.15 -1.78
N TYR A 258 9.08 -15.42 -2.50
CA TYR A 258 9.95 -15.91 -3.57
C TYR A 258 11.15 -14.96 -3.74
N LEU A 259 12.16 -15.39 -4.48
CA LEU A 259 13.36 -14.61 -4.78
C LEU A 259 13.25 -13.86 -6.10
N LYS A 260 13.94 -12.73 -6.23
CA LYS A 260 14.02 -11.96 -7.49
C LYS A 260 14.63 -12.76 -8.63
N SER A 261 15.51 -13.73 -8.32
CA SER A 261 16.17 -14.62 -9.28
C SER A 261 15.23 -15.66 -9.90
N GLN A 262 14.06 -15.92 -9.29
CA GLN A 262 13.13 -16.96 -9.75
C GLN A 262 12.47 -16.64 -11.11
N GLY A 263 12.41 -15.36 -11.48
CA GLY A 263 11.81 -14.98 -12.75
C GLY A 263 11.67 -13.48 -12.93
N ARG A 264 11.67 -13.05 -14.20
CA ARG A 264 11.42 -11.65 -14.59
C ARG A 264 9.94 -11.34 -14.78
N ILE A 265 9.12 -12.35 -15.06
CA ILE A 265 7.71 -12.18 -15.37
C ILE A 265 6.90 -12.23 -14.09
N ARG A 266 5.99 -11.29 -13.93
CA ARG A 266 4.97 -11.27 -12.87
C ARG A 266 3.67 -11.76 -13.48
N HIS A 267 3.06 -12.76 -12.88
CA HIS A 267 1.86 -13.39 -13.41
C HIS A 267 0.79 -13.48 -12.33
N HIS A 268 -0.45 -13.18 -12.72
CA HIS A 268 -1.65 -13.36 -11.92
C HIS A 268 -2.11 -14.81 -12.01
N LEU A 269 -2.11 -15.52 -10.89
CA LEU A 269 -2.44 -16.94 -10.79
C LEU A 269 -3.81 -17.29 -11.37
N ASP A 270 -4.80 -16.43 -11.15
CA ASP A 270 -6.17 -16.57 -11.63
C ASP A 270 -6.40 -15.98 -13.04
N PHE A 271 -5.36 -15.47 -13.70
CA PHE A 271 -5.44 -14.76 -14.98
C PHE A 271 -6.32 -13.50 -14.96
N ASN A 272 -6.72 -13.02 -13.78
CA ASN A 272 -7.45 -11.78 -13.58
C ASN A 272 -6.47 -10.65 -13.24
N LYS A 273 -6.17 -9.79 -14.23
CA LYS A 273 -5.26 -8.64 -14.08
C LYS A 273 -5.69 -7.61 -13.02
N LEU A 274 -6.94 -7.64 -12.57
CA LEU A 274 -7.45 -6.74 -11.52
C LEU A 274 -7.27 -7.30 -10.11
N ASN A 275 -7.06 -8.61 -9.96
CA ASN A 275 -6.81 -9.22 -8.67
C ASN A 275 -5.34 -9.07 -8.27
N ASN A 276 -4.99 -7.95 -7.66
CA ASN A 276 -3.60 -7.65 -7.27
C ASN A 276 -3.28 -8.05 -5.83
N ASN A 277 -4.04 -8.97 -5.23
CA ASN A 277 -3.65 -9.55 -3.95
C ASN A 277 -2.25 -10.17 -4.09
N PRO A 278 -1.31 -9.92 -3.16
CA PRO A 278 0.01 -10.54 -3.19
C PRO A 278 -0.03 -12.07 -3.25
N ASP A 279 -1.10 -12.67 -2.74
CA ASP A 279 -1.34 -14.11 -2.86
C ASP A 279 -1.64 -14.61 -4.27
N ASN A 280 -2.16 -13.74 -5.13
CA ASN A 280 -2.44 -14.01 -6.53
C ASN A 280 -1.24 -13.70 -7.47
N ILE A 281 -0.16 -13.11 -6.97
CA ILE A 281 1.00 -12.72 -7.80
C ILE A 281 2.17 -13.68 -7.58
N MET A 282 2.77 -14.13 -8.68
CA MET A 282 3.98 -14.94 -8.67
C MET A 282 5.01 -14.50 -9.71
N ARG A 283 6.26 -14.87 -9.47
CA ARG A 283 7.36 -14.75 -10.44
C ARG A 283 7.66 -16.07 -11.10
N MET A 284 7.85 -16.04 -12.41
CA MET A 284 8.22 -17.20 -13.23
C MET A 284 9.13 -16.80 -14.39
N ASN A 285 9.80 -17.79 -14.97
CA ASN A 285 10.58 -17.57 -16.19
C ASN A 285 9.67 -17.57 -17.44
N TRP A 286 10.22 -17.16 -18.59
CA TRP A 286 9.46 -17.05 -19.84
C TRP A 286 8.89 -18.38 -20.33
N LYS A 287 9.64 -19.47 -20.15
CA LYS A 287 9.20 -20.80 -20.58
C LYS A 287 8.00 -21.28 -19.75
N GLU A 288 8.06 -21.13 -18.43
CA GLU A 288 6.98 -21.47 -17.50
C GLU A 288 5.73 -20.63 -17.78
N HIS A 289 5.90 -19.32 -17.97
CA HIS A 289 4.81 -18.41 -18.31
C HIS A 289 4.07 -18.84 -19.58
N TRP A 290 4.82 -19.12 -20.64
CA TRP A 290 4.24 -19.56 -21.90
C TRP A 290 3.52 -20.91 -21.75
N GLN A 291 4.11 -21.87 -21.02
CA GLN A 291 3.48 -23.16 -20.74
C GLN A 291 2.18 -23.01 -19.94
N ASN A 292 2.14 -22.12 -18.94
CA ASN A 292 0.95 -21.84 -18.15
C ASN A 292 -0.18 -21.27 -19.01
N HIS A 293 0.11 -20.26 -19.85
CA HIS A 293 -0.88 -19.72 -20.77
C HIS A 293 -1.38 -20.76 -21.77
N TYR A 294 -0.48 -21.55 -22.34
CA TYR A 294 -0.87 -22.62 -23.28
C TYR A 294 -1.82 -23.62 -22.61
N ARG A 295 -1.48 -24.10 -21.40
CA ARG A 295 -2.31 -25.04 -20.65
C ARG A 295 -3.67 -24.43 -20.29
N PHE A 296 -3.69 -23.20 -19.79
CA PHE A 296 -4.92 -22.50 -19.44
C PHE A 296 -5.85 -22.30 -20.63
N THR A 297 -5.33 -21.80 -21.75
CA THR A 297 -6.11 -21.62 -22.99
C THR A 297 -6.60 -22.96 -23.53
N SER A 298 -5.78 -24.01 -23.49
CA SER A 298 -6.19 -25.35 -23.91
C SER A 298 -7.32 -25.91 -23.04
N LEU A 299 -7.22 -25.74 -21.72
CA LEU A 299 -8.24 -26.18 -20.78
C LEU A 299 -9.55 -25.42 -21.01
N LYS A 300 -9.51 -24.07 -21.07
CA LYS A 300 -10.69 -23.25 -21.37
C LYS A 300 -11.36 -23.66 -22.68
N HIS A 301 -10.58 -23.94 -23.72
CA HIS A 301 -11.15 -24.38 -25.00
C HIS A 301 -11.86 -25.75 -24.89
N ARG A 302 -11.49 -26.61 -23.95
CA ARG A 302 -12.15 -27.91 -23.73
C ARG A 302 -13.36 -27.80 -22.82
N THR A 303 -13.29 -27.00 -21.76
CA THR A 303 -14.26 -27.03 -20.65
C THR A 303 -15.22 -25.85 -20.62
N ASP A 304 -14.87 -24.71 -21.21
CA ASP A 304 -15.65 -23.48 -21.13
C ASP A 304 -16.38 -23.22 -22.46
N GLU A 305 -17.69 -23.47 -22.47
CA GLU A 305 -18.54 -23.22 -23.64
C GLU A 305 -18.66 -21.74 -23.98
N SER A 306 -18.80 -20.88 -22.97
CA SER A 306 -18.90 -19.43 -23.17
C SER A 306 -17.65 -18.87 -23.84
N TYR A 307 -16.48 -19.40 -23.49
CA TYR A 307 -15.21 -19.06 -24.12
C TYR A 307 -15.18 -19.46 -25.59
N ARG A 308 -15.65 -20.67 -25.92
CA ARG A 308 -15.72 -21.16 -27.32
C ARG A 308 -16.67 -20.30 -28.17
N ILE A 309 -17.82 -19.92 -27.64
CA ILE A 309 -18.79 -19.04 -28.31
C ILE A 309 -18.15 -17.68 -28.60
N LYS A 310 -17.57 -17.02 -27.59
CA LYS A 310 -16.87 -15.73 -27.76
C LYS A 310 -15.74 -15.82 -28.78
N LEU A 311 -14.98 -16.93 -28.78
CA LEU A 311 -13.91 -17.14 -29.75
C LEU A 311 -14.45 -17.31 -31.17
N ALA A 312 -15.56 -18.03 -31.35
CA ALA A 312 -16.22 -18.19 -32.64
C ALA A 312 -16.78 -16.86 -33.16
N GLU A 313 -17.46 -16.08 -32.31
CA GLU A 313 -17.95 -14.73 -32.63
C GLU A 313 -16.81 -13.78 -33.00
N GLY A 314 -15.71 -13.80 -32.23
CA GLY A 314 -14.53 -12.99 -32.52
C GLY A 314 -13.91 -13.34 -33.88
N ARG A 315 -13.82 -14.64 -34.21
CA ARG A 315 -13.38 -15.09 -35.54
C ARG A 315 -14.33 -14.63 -36.64
N LYS A 316 -15.64 -14.73 -36.42
CA LYS A 316 -16.66 -14.28 -37.38
C LYS A 316 -16.50 -12.78 -37.66
N LYS A 317 -16.46 -11.94 -36.63
CA LYS A 317 -16.21 -10.49 -36.75
C LYS A 317 -14.91 -10.17 -37.47
N PHE A 318 -13.83 -10.89 -37.14
CA PHE A 318 -12.54 -10.71 -37.79
C PHE A 318 -12.62 -10.96 -39.29
N TRP A 319 -13.27 -12.06 -39.71
CA TRP A 319 -13.40 -12.45 -41.11
C TRP A 319 -14.48 -11.70 -41.88
N GLU A 320 -15.48 -11.12 -41.21
CA GLU A 320 -16.49 -10.25 -41.83
C GLU A 320 -15.87 -8.94 -42.35
N ASN A 321 -14.83 -8.45 -41.68
CA ASN A 321 -14.11 -7.25 -42.08
C ASN A 321 -13.27 -7.50 -43.36
N GLN A 322 -13.58 -6.77 -44.43
CA GLN A 322 -12.90 -6.89 -45.72
C GLN A 322 -11.40 -6.58 -45.65
N ALA A 323 -10.99 -5.54 -44.90
CA ALA A 323 -9.58 -5.18 -44.77
C ALA A 323 -8.75 -6.31 -44.15
N ASN A 324 -9.31 -7.02 -43.16
CA ASN A 324 -8.65 -8.18 -42.55
C ASN A 324 -8.50 -9.34 -43.54
N ARG A 325 -9.52 -9.58 -44.39
CA ARG A 325 -9.46 -10.60 -45.45
C ARG A 325 -8.38 -10.29 -46.46
N ASP A 326 -8.30 -9.03 -46.90
CA ASP A 326 -7.33 -8.58 -47.89
C ASP A 326 -5.90 -8.65 -47.36
N ASP A 327 -5.66 -8.17 -46.13
CA ASP A 327 -4.35 -8.30 -45.47
C ASP A 327 -3.94 -9.76 -45.28
N TYR A 328 -4.89 -10.61 -44.85
CA TYR A 328 -4.64 -12.05 -44.71
C TYR A 328 -4.26 -12.69 -46.06
N SER A 329 -5.00 -12.36 -47.13
CA SER A 329 -4.74 -12.85 -48.49
C SER A 329 -3.36 -12.44 -48.99
N LEU A 330 -2.98 -11.16 -48.82
CA LEU A 330 -1.65 -10.64 -49.15
C LEU A 330 -0.55 -11.36 -48.37
N ARG A 331 -0.73 -11.54 -47.06
CA ARG A 331 0.21 -12.26 -46.19
C ARG A 331 0.37 -13.71 -46.61
N MET A 332 -0.72 -14.40 -46.93
CA MET A 332 -0.69 -15.79 -47.40
C MET A 332 -0.03 -15.91 -48.78
N ARG A 333 -0.30 -14.98 -49.71
CA ARG A 333 0.38 -14.91 -51.01
C ARG A 333 1.89 -14.76 -50.84
N ARG A 334 2.35 -13.81 -50.02
CA ARG A 334 3.78 -13.61 -49.71
C ARG A 334 4.41 -14.87 -49.12
N ARG A 335 3.73 -15.49 -48.15
CA ARG A 335 4.20 -16.74 -47.53
C ARG A 335 4.30 -17.88 -48.53
N ASN A 336 3.30 -18.03 -49.41
CA ASN A 336 3.30 -19.06 -50.44
C ASN A 336 4.47 -18.86 -51.41
N LEU A 337 4.70 -17.64 -51.90
CA LEU A 337 5.85 -17.34 -52.76
C LEU A 337 7.18 -17.72 -52.08
N MET A 338 7.37 -17.35 -50.82
CA MET A 338 8.57 -17.73 -50.05
C MET A 338 8.69 -19.25 -49.85
N ASN A 339 7.59 -19.97 -49.66
CA ASN A 339 7.61 -21.42 -49.53
C ASN A 339 7.98 -22.09 -50.86
N TRP A 340 7.42 -21.64 -51.98
CA TRP A 340 7.68 -22.19 -53.31
C TRP A 340 9.11 -21.99 -53.80
N GLN A 341 9.84 -21.01 -53.24
CA GLN A 341 11.29 -20.85 -53.49
C GLN A 341 12.12 -21.99 -52.87
N LYS A 342 11.63 -22.65 -51.82
CA LYS A 342 12.37 -23.72 -51.12
C LYS A 342 12.25 -25.04 -51.89
N ALA A 343 13.37 -25.64 -52.26
CA ALA A 343 13.40 -26.92 -53.00
C ALA A 343 12.67 -28.05 -52.25
N SER A 344 12.92 -28.18 -50.95
CA SER A 344 12.27 -29.18 -50.08
C SER A 344 10.74 -29.03 -50.01
N TYR A 345 10.23 -27.80 -50.06
CA TYR A 345 8.79 -27.56 -50.09
C TYR A 345 8.18 -27.96 -51.44
N ARG A 346 8.86 -27.65 -52.55
CA ARG A 346 8.43 -28.03 -53.91
C ARG A 346 8.32 -29.54 -54.08
N GLU A 347 9.31 -30.27 -53.59
CA GLU A 347 9.33 -31.73 -53.62
C GLU A 347 8.18 -32.33 -52.81
N LYS A 348 8.02 -31.88 -51.55
CA LYS A 348 6.89 -32.29 -50.69
C LYS A 348 5.53 -31.99 -51.32
N MET A 349 5.38 -30.85 -51.99
CA MET A 349 4.12 -30.49 -52.66
C MET A 349 3.86 -31.32 -53.91
N ARG A 350 4.89 -31.72 -54.65
CA ARG A 350 4.76 -32.62 -55.80
C ARG A 350 4.18 -33.97 -55.38
N GLU A 351 4.74 -34.56 -54.34
CA GLU A 351 4.24 -35.84 -53.79
C GLU A 351 2.80 -35.71 -53.28
N PHE A 352 2.53 -34.66 -52.50
CA PHE A 352 1.20 -34.40 -51.96
C PHE A 352 0.15 -34.21 -53.06
N LEU A 353 0.42 -33.35 -54.05
CA LEU A 353 -0.50 -33.09 -55.16
C LEU A 353 -0.70 -34.33 -56.04
N SER A 354 0.36 -35.10 -56.27
CA SER A 354 0.24 -36.39 -56.98
C SER A 354 -0.71 -37.34 -56.23
N ARG A 355 -0.57 -37.45 -54.91
CA ARG A 355 -1.46 -38.30 -54.09
C ARG A 355 -2.90 -37.79 -54.09
N VAL A 356 -3.11 -36.48 -53.96
CA VAL A 356 -4.46 -35.88 -54.00
C VAL A 356 -5.12 -36.10 -55.36
N ASN A 357 -4.40 -35.88 -56.46
CA ASN A 357 -4.95 -36.06 -57.80
C ASN A 357 -5.29 -37.53 -58.09
N LYS A 358 -4.43 -38.47 -57.68
CA LYS A 358 -4.72 -39.91 -57.77
C LYS A 358 -5.98 -40.28 -57.00
N ARG A 359 -6.15 -39.75 -55.79
CA ARG A 359 -7.34 -39.97 -54.97
C ARG A 359 -8.59 -39.37 -55.60
N TYR A 360 -8.50 -38.15 -56.10
CA TYR A 360 -9.62 -37.46 -56.75
C TYR A 360 -10.11 -38.22 -57.99
N ALA A 361 -9.18 -38.69 -58.84
CA ALA A 361 -9.51 -39.48 -60.02
C ALA A 361 -10.12 -40.85 -59.68
N LEU A 362 -9.79 -41.45 -58.54
CA LEU A 362 -10.43 -42.68 -58.06
C LEU A 362 -11.84 -42.44 -57.52
N GLU A 363 -12.07 -41.29 -56.88
CA GLU A 363 -13.36 -40.89 -56.32
C GLU A 363 -14.31 -40.30 -57.39
N HIS A 364 -13.78 -39.88 -58.54
CA HIS A 364 -14.51 -39.28 -59.67
C HIS A 364 -14.00 -39.89 -61.01
N PRO A 365 -14.34 -41.17 -61.28
CA PRO A 365 -13.84 -41.93 -62.44
C PRO A 365 -14.36 -41.42 -63.79
#